data_AF-A0A3G2UV22-F1
#
_entry.id   AF-A0A3G2UV22-F1
#
_cell.length_a   1.000
_cell.length_b   1.000
_cell.length_c   1.000
_cell.angle_alpha   90.00
_cell.angle_beta   90.00
_cell.angle_gamma   90.00
#
_symmetry.space_group_name_H-M   'P 1'
#
loop_
_entity.id
_entity.type
_entity.pdbx_description
1 polymer ?
#
loop_
_entity_poly.entity_id
_entity_poly.type
_entity_poly.pdbx_seq_one_letter_code
_entity_poly.pdbx_strand_id
1 'polypeptide(L)'
;MTGRVIVRGETEIIDERIVHHDTPLSWEEAYQRAGFRLDRRKAWGFVEGRLCEAVSWTESCSGCSYPDGSNEGCSECGYHGRVRRGMWVPFLRGKAV
;
A
#
# COMPACT_ATOMS: atom_id res chain seq x y z
N MET A 1 15.87 -1.72 0.59
CA MET A 1 14.53 -2.24 0.99
C MET A 1 14.39 -3.64 0.43
N THR A 2 14.27 -4.64 1.29
CA THR A 2 14.00 -6.03 0.87
C THR A 2 12.52 -6.11 0.55
N GLY A 3 12.16 -6.47 -0.68
CA GLY A 3 10.77 -6.68 -1.05
C GLY A 3 10.17 -7.82 -0.23
N ARG A 4 8.84 -7.83 -0.14
CA ARG A 4 8.07 -8.89 0.53
C ARG A 4 6.91 -9.30 -0.34
N VAL A 5 6.43 -10.52 -0.14
CA VAL A 5 5.18 -10.98 -0.74
C VAL A 5 4.23 -11.41 0.38
N ILE A 6 2.97 -11.00 0.29
CA ILE A 6 1.92 -11.41 1.21
C ILE A 6 0.74 -12.03 0.47
N VAL A 7 -0.08 -12.77 1.20
CA VAL A 7 -1.46 -13.07 0.84
C VAL A 7 -2.34 -12.40 1.87
N ARG A 8 -3.28 -11.57 1.41
CA ARG A 8 -4.29 -10.96 2.27
C ARG A 8 -5.44 -11.93 2.42
N GLY A 9 -5.64 -12.41 3.65
CA GLY A 9 -6.74 -13.27 4.03
C GLY A 9 -7.97 -12.47 4.44
N GLU A 10 -8.61 -12.92 5.51
CA GLU A 10 -9.84 -12.34 6.03
C GLU A 10 -9.63 -10.92 6.56
N THR A 11 -10.70 -10.14 6.54
CA THR A 11 -10.74 -8.78 7.05
C THR A 11 -11.74 -8.72 8.19
N GLU A 12 -11.29 -8.26 9.34
CA GLU A 12 -12.09 -8.11 10.55
C GLU A 12 -12.17 -6.64 10.94
N ILE A 13 -13.28 -6.24 11.55
CA ILE A 13 -13.45 -4.91 12.11
C ILE A 13 -13.31 -5.03 13.63
N ILE A 14 -12.25 -4.46 14.19
CA ILE A 14 -11.95 -4.46 15.63
C ILE A 14 -11.88 -3.00 16.07
N ASP A 15 -12.74 -2.59 17.01
CA ASP A 15 -12.78 -1.22 17.53
C ASP A 15 -12.80 -0.14 16.43
N GLU A 16 -13.74 -0.27 15.47
CA GLU A 16 -13.88 0.61 14.30
C GLU A 16 -12.68 0.63 13.33
N ARG A 17 -11.69 -0.24 13.54
CA ARG A 17 -10.52 -0.38 12.66
C ARG A 17 -10.63 -1.62 11.80
N ILE A 18 -10.33 -1.44 10.52
CA ILE A 18 -10.23 -2.53 9.56
C ILE A 18 -8.86 -3.21 9.76
N VAL A 19 -8.87 -4.47 10.19
CA VAL A 19 -7.68 -5.29 10.36
C VAL A 19 -7.66 -6.35 9.26
N HIS A 20 -6.56 -6.38 8.49
CA HIS A 20 -6.34 -7.39 7.47
C HIS A 20 -5.39 -8.46 7.98
N HIS A 21 -5.77 -9.72 7.86
CA HIS A 21 -4.93 -10.86 8.21
C HIS A 21 -3.99 -11.19 7.06
N ASP A 22 -2.86 -10.48 7.01
CA ASP A 22 -1.84 -10.64 5.97
C ASP A 22 -0.83 -11.74 6.38
N THR A 23 -0.71 -12.79 5.57
CA THR A 23 0.26 -13.88 5.78
C THR A 23 1.44 -13.74 4.81
N PRO A 24 2.70 -13.89 5.26
CA PRO A 24 3.84 -13.87 4.36
C PRO A 24 3.78 -15.05 3.38
N LEU A 25 4.18 -14.80 2.14
CA LEU A 25 4.29 -15.82 1.09
C LEU A 25 5.74 -15.92 0.63
N SER A 26 6.20 -17.14 0.34
CA SER A 26 7.53 -17.32 -0.23
C SER A 26 7.61 -16.73 -1.65
N TRP A 27 8.81 -16.35 -2.08
CA TRP A 27 9.02 -15.87 -3.45
C TRP A 27 8.73 -16.94 -4.51
N GLU A 28 9.01 -18.20 -4.21
CA GLU A 28 8.78 -19.30 -5.15
C GLU A 28 7.29 -19.52 -5.40
N GLU A 29 6.48 -19.59 -4.34
CA GLU A 29 5.03 -19.67 -4.45
C GLU A 29 4.45 -18.43 -5.13
N ALA A 30 5.00 -17.25 -4.84
CA ALA A 30 4.58 -16.01 -5.49
C ALA A 30 4.79 -16.06 -7.01
N TYR A 31 5.93 -16.59 -7.47
CA TYR A 31 6.22 -16.74 -8.89
C TYR A 31 5.31 -17.76 -9.57
N GLN A 32 5.01 -18.87 -8.88
CA GLN A 32 4.06 -19.87 -9.36
C GLN A 32 2.67 -19.27 -9.53
N ARG A 33 2.17 -18.54 -8.52
CA ARG A 33 0.85 -17.88 -8.57
C ARG A 33 0.77 -16.76 -9.61
N ALA A 34 1.83 -15.97 -9.74
CA ALA A 34 1.88 -14.88 -10.71
C ALA A 34 2.08 -15.36 -12.16
N GLY A 35 2.71 -16.54 -12.34
CA GLY A 35 3.09 -17.07 -13.65
C GLY A 35 4.31 -16.37 -14.28
N PHE A 36 5.06 -15.58 -13.50
CA PHE A 36 6.30 -14.92 -13.93
C PHE A 36 7.13 -14.49 -12.73
N ARG A 37 8.40 -14.11 -12.97
CA ARG A 37 9.27 -13.56 -11.94
C ARG A 37 8.86 -12.15 -11.55
N LEU A 38 8.55 -11.95 -10.28
CA LEU A 38 8.27 -10.64 -9.68
C LEU A 38 9.57 -9.93 -9.28
N ASP A 39 9.60 -8.59 -9.37
CA ASP A 39 10.73 -7.77 -8.91
C ASP A 39 10.88 -7.86 -7.38
N ARG A 40 11.99 -8.42 -6.91
CA ARG A 40 12.27 -8.65 -5.48
C ARG A 40 12.53 -7.38 -4.67
N ARG A 41 12.65 -6.22 -5.32
CA ARG A 41 12.82 -4.92 -4.66
C ARG A 41 11.49 -4.29 -4.27
N LYS A 42 10.39 -4.74 -4.89
CA LYS A 42 9.03 -4.25 -4.67
C LYS A 42 8.31 -5.11 -3.64
N ALA A 43 7.30 -4.52 -3.01
CA ALA A 43 6.37 -5.27 -2.18
C ALA A 43 5.15 -5.68 -3.01
N TRP A 44 4.83 -6.97 -2.96
CA TRP A 44 3.74 -7.60 -3.69
C TRP A 44 2.72 -8.20 -2.73
N GLY A 45 1.47 -8.28 -3.17
CA GLY A 45 0.41 -8.89 -2.39
C GLY A 45 -0.61 -9.57 -3.28
N PHE A 46 -1.09 -10.74 -2.86
CA PHE A 46 -2.29 -11.34 -3.42
C PHE A 46 -3.48 -10.90 -2.57
N VAL A 47 -4.25 -9.94 -3.08
CA VAL A 47 -5.42 -9.37 -2.41
C VAL A 47 -6.66 -9.83 -3.16
N GLU A 48 -7.56 -10.54 -2.48
CA GLU A 48 -8.77 -11.12 -3.10
C GLU A 48 -8.45 -11.97 -4.34
N GLY A 49 -7.34 -12.72 -4.28
CA GLY A 49 -6.85 -13.55 -5.40
C GLY A 49 -6.22 -12.78 -6.56
N ARG A 50 -6.14 -11.45 -6.50
CA ARG A 50 -5.51 -10.61 -7.53
C ARG A 50 -4.09 -10.22 -7.13
N LEU A 51 -3.17 -10.23 -8.09
CA LEU A 51 -1.82 -9.73 -7.88
C LEU A 51 -1.84 -8.20 -7.81
N CYS A 52 -1.34 -7.66 -6.71
CA CYS A 52 -1.22 -6.23 -6.45
C CYS A 52 0.22 -5.83 -6.12
N GLU A 53 0.59 -4.62 -6.49
CA GLU A 53 1.82 -3.95 -6.06
C GLU A 53 1.51 -2.98 -4.91
N ALA A 54 2.38 -2.89 -3.92
CA ALA A 54 2.28 -1.83 -2.92
C ALA A 54 2.85 -0.53 -3.51
N VAL A 55 1.99 0.49 -3.62
CA VAL A 55 2.39 1.84 -4.03
C VAL A 55 2.32 2.76 -2.82
N SER A 56 3.29 3.66 -2.69
CA SER A 56 3.27 4.71 -1.68
C SER A 56 3.51 6.07 -2.33
N TRP A 57 2.77 7.09 -1.88
CA TRP A 57 2.90 8.47 -2.34
C TRP A 57 2.83 9.43 -1.16
N THR A 58 3.22 10.67 -1.42
CA THR A 58 3.06 11.77 -0.47
C THR A 58 1.96 12.68 -0.99
N GLU A 59 1.02 13.03 -0.13
CA GLU A 59 -0.04 13.99 -0.44
C GLU A 59 -0.11 15.08 0.64
N SER A 60 -0.77 16.19 0.33
CA SER A 60 -1.07 17.21 1.32
C SER A 60 -1.98 16.65 2.40
N CYS A 61 -1.73 17.03 3.66
CA CYS A 61 -2.61 16.65 4.75
C CYS A 61 -3.98 17.30 4.55
N SER A 62 -5.04 16.50 4.62
CA SER A 62 -6.43 16.96 4.48
C SER A 62 -6.82 17.99 5.55
N GLY A 63 -6.26 17.86 6.76
CA GLY A 63 -6.48 18.82 7.85
C GLY A 63 -5.76 20.17 7.66
N CYS A 64 -4.85 20.28 6.70
CA CYS A 64 -4.06 21.51 6.48
C CYS A 64 -4.63 22.40 5.37
N SER A 65 -5.96 22.48 5.25
CA SER A 65 -6.62 23.33 4.26
C SER A 65 -6.73 24.77 4.78
N TYR A 66 -5.63 25.50 4.75
CA TYR A 66 -5.65 26.91 5.11
C TYR A 66 -5.99 27.77 3.87
N PRO A 67 -7.03 28.62 3.94
CA PRO A 67 -7.47 29.44 2.81
C PRO A 67 -6.44 30.49 2.36
N ASP A 68 -5.42 30.76 3.16
CA ASP A 68 -4.32 31.70 2.88
C ASP A 68 -3.09 31.02 2.25
N GLY A 69 -3.11 29.70 2.05
CA GLY A 69 -1.98 28.95 1.51
C GLY A 69 -0.82 28.76 2.50
N SER A 70 -1.04 29.03 3.79
CA SER A 70 -0.06 28.73 4.83
C SER A 70 0.17 27.22 4.95
N ASN A 71 1.45 26.82 5.01
CA ASN A 71 1.86 25.42 5.23
C ASN A 71 2.05 25.12 6.72
N GLU A 72 1.25 25.74 7.59
CA GLU A 72 1.28 25.45 9.02
C GLU A 72 0.67 24.05 9.20
N GLY A 73 1.50 23.01 9.31
CA GLY A 73 0.95 21.67 9.44
C GLY A 73 0.05 21.54 10.68
N CYS A 74 -0.92 20.61 10.66
CA CYS A 74 -1.77 20.30 11.81
C CYS A 74 -1.22 19.12 12.63
N SER A 75 -1.86 18.81 13.76
CA SER A 75 -1.51 17.68 14.63
C SER A 75 -1.59 16.32 13.94
N GLU A 76 -2.49 16.14 12.97
CA GLU A 76 -2.65 14.87 12.22
C GLU A 76 -1.43 14.53 11.37
N CYS A 77 -0.72 15.55 10.88
CA CYS A 77 0.48 15.39 10.06
C CYS A 77 1.79 15.64 10.81
N GLY A 78 1.73 15.81 12.14
CA GLY A 78 2.90 16.18 12.94
C GLY A 78 3.47 17.55 12.57
N TYR A 79 2.63 18.49 12.16
CA TYR A 79 3.01 19.85 11.77
C TYR A 79 3.86 19.96 10.49
N HIS A 80 3.83 18.96 9.61
CA HIS A 80 4.60 18.95 8.35
C HIS A 80 3.81 19.36 7.09
N GLY A 81 2.48 19.47 7.18
CA GLY A 81 1.60 19.80 6.05
C GLY A 81 1.41 18.68 5.02
N ARG A 82 2.12 17.56 5.15
CA ARG A 82 2.08 16.42 4.22
C ARG A 82 2.00 15.10 4.97
N VAL A 83 1.37 14.11 4.35
CA VAL A 83 1.26 12.74 4.88
C VAL A 83 1.73 11.74 3.83
N ARG A 84 2.34 10.64 4.29
CA ARG A 84 2.67 9.51 3.44
C ARG A 84 1.51 8.54 3.44
N ARG A 85 1.01 8.20 2.26
CA ARG A 85 -0.02 7.18 2.05
C ARG A 85 0.58 5.97 1.34
N GLY A 86 -0.15 4.86 1.40
CA GLY A 86 0.13 3.71 0.56
C GLY A 86 -1.09 2.82 0.43
N MET A 87 -1.14 2.09 -0.68
CA MET A 87 -2.22 1.14 -0.97
C MET A 87 -1.73 0.00 -1.84
N TRP A 88 -2.48 -1.11 -1.83
CA TRP A 88 -2.32 -2.19 -2.79
C TRP A 88 -3.06 -1.83 -4.08
N VAL A 89 -2.35 -1.80 -5.20
CA VAL A 89 -2.91 -1.47 -6.51
C VAL A 89 -2.83 -2.69 -7.40
N PRO A 90 -3.91 -3.09 -8.10
CA PRO A 90 -3.88 -4.21 -9.02
C PRO A 90 -2.75 -4.06 -10.05
N PHE A 91 -1.90 -5.07 -10.17
CA PHE A 91 -0.81 -5.07 -11.12
C PHE A 91 -1.34 -5.50 -12.50
N LEU A 92 -1.44 -4.56 -13.42
CA LEU A 92 -1.82 -4.81 -14.81
C LEU A 92 -0.57 -5.10 -15.65
N ARG A 93 -0.37 -6.36 -15.99
CA ARG A 93 0.74 -6.77 -16.86
C ARG A 93 0.54 -6.15 -18.26
N GLY A 94 1.45 -5.27 -18.67
CA GLY A 94 1.54 -4.80 -20.06
C GLY A 94 0.78 -3.50 -20.40
N LYS A 95 0.27 -2.73 -19.43
CA LYS A 95 -0.08 -1.33 -19.67
C LYS A 95 0.99 -0.44 -19.07
N ALA A 96 1.78 0.18 -19.95
CA ALA A 96 2.50 1.39 -19.60
C ALA A 96 1.45 2.42 -19.14
N VAL A 97 1.65 2.96 -17.93
CA VAL A 97 1.00 4.20 -17.51
C VAL A 97 1.77 5.36 -18.12
#